data_AF-A0A7C2I6X0-F1
#
_entry.id   AF-A0A7C2I6X0-F1
#
_cell.length_a   1.000
_cell.length_b   1.000
_cell.length_c   1.000
_cell.angle_alpha   90.00
_cell.angle_beta   90.00
_cell.angle_gamma   90.00
#
_symmetry.space_group_name_H-M   'P 1'
#
loop_
_entity.id
_entity.type
_entity.pdbx_description
1 polymer ?
#
loop_
_entity_poly.entity_id
_entity_poly.type
_entity_poly.pdbx_seq_one_letter_code
_entity_poly.pdbx_strand_id
1 'polypeptide(L)'
;LLTFIGATTENPSFEVNAALLSRAQVYVLQSLSRDELLALFRRAAAQGALDGLQFDDDARDALAGYADGDARRFLNLLEQTRTAALARKVGRIDSAFLGEVLSINARRFDKGGDAFYDQISALHKSVRGSNPDAALYWLSRMLDGGADPRYLSRRIVRMAWEDIGLADPRAMQIANDAALTYERLGSPEGELALGQAVIYLAIAAKSNAGYKAYNAARAFVAQDQSRPVPVHLRNAPTKLMQELGYGHDYRYAHDEPHGYAAGETYMPEGLEDVHWYEPVPRGLESKIADKLAFLRQLDEDAK
;
A
#
# COMPACT_ATOMS: atom_id res chain seq x y z
N LEU A 1 35.38 -17.71 -23.27
CA LEU A 1 33.94 -17.48 -23.00
C LEU A 1 33.75 -17.39 -21.50
N LEU A 2 32.86 -16.51 -21.03
CA LEU A 2 32.52 -16.36 -19.61
C LEU A 2 31.01 -16.45 -19.46
N THR A 3 30.54 -17.26 -18.51
CA THR A 3 29.12 -17.40 -18.17
C THR A 3 28.84 -16.63 -16.89
N PHE A 4 27.95 -15.63 -16.95
CA PHE A 4 27.55 -14.85 -15.79
C PHE A 4 26.30 -15.46 -15.14
N ILE A 5 26.36 -15.70 -13.83
CA ILE A 5 25.22 -16.16 -13.02
C ILE A 5 25.06 -15.16 -11.88
N GLY A 6 23.98 -14.37 -11.91
CA GLY A 6 23.58 -13.46 -10.84
C GLY A 6 22.43 -14.04 -10.05
N ALA A 7 22.39 -13.77 -8.75
CA ALA A 7 21.27 -14.09 -7.87
C ALA A 7 20.86 -12.83 -7.11
N THR A 8 19.56 -12.59 -7.00
CA THR A 8 18.97 -11.44 -6.31
C THR A 8 17.65 -11.87 -5.66
N THR A 9 17.28 -11.19 -4.57
CA THR A 9 15.93 -11.27 -3.97
C THR A 9 15.02 -10.12 -4.41
N GLU A 10 15.60 -9.12 -5.07
CA GLU A 10 14.94 -7.96 -5.66
C GLU A 10 14.59 -8.20 -7.13
N ASN A 11 13.56 -7.51 -7.65
CA ASN A 11 13.19 -7.63 -9.05
C ASN A 11 14.35 -7.13 -9.92
N PRO A 12 14.92 -8.00 -10.77
CA PRO A 12 16.04 -7.63 -11.60
C PRO A 12 15.69 -6.49 -12.58
N SER A 13 14.42 -6.23 -12.91
CA SER A 13 14.04 -5.10 -13.76
C SER A 13 14.22 -3.71 -13.14
N PHE A 14 14.26 -3.62 -11.80
CA PHE A 14 14.46 -2.34 -11.10
C PHE A 14 15.93 -2.08 -10.79
N GLU A 15 16.69 -3.12 -10.43
CA GLU A 15 18.03 -2.98 -9.87
C GLU A 15 19.16 -3.35 -10.85
N VAL A 16 18.85 -3.97 -12.00
CA VAL A 16 19.85 -4.42 -12.98
C VAL A 16 19.72 -3.64 -14.28
N ASN A 17 20.86 -3.21 -14.83
CA ASN A 17 20.87 -2.46 -16.08
C ASN A 17 20.33 -3.28 -17.27
N ALA A 18 19.69 -2.61 -18.22
CA ALA A 18 19.07 -3.25 -19.39
C ALA A 18 20.08 -3.96 -20.31
N ALA A 19 21.33 -3.48 -20.38
CA ALA A 19 22.38 -4.09 -21.20
C ALA A 19 22.78 -5.49 -20.70
N LEU A 20 22.66 -5.74 -19.40
CA LEU A 20 22.93 -7.03 -18.78
C LEU A 20 21.71 -7.95 -18.87
N LEU A 21 20.50 -7.41 -18.64
CA LEU A 21 19.25 -8.16 -18.81
C LEU A 21 19.03 -8.66 -20.25
N SER A 22 19.42 -7.87 -21.25
CA SER A 22 19.37 -8.30 -22.67
C SER A 22 20.26 -9.50 -23.00
N ARG A 23 21.20 -9.87 -22.12
CA ARG A 23 22.18 -10.96 -22.33
C ARG A 23 22.10 -12.06 -21.28
N ALA A 24 21.16 -11.96 -20.34
CA ALA A 24 20.97 -12.91 -19.24
C ALA A 24 19.53 -13.41 -19.23
N GLN A 25 19.34 -14.73 -19.12
CA GLN A 25 18.02 -15.29 -18.87
C GLN A 25 17.63 -15.10 -17.41
N VAL A 26 16.41 -14.64 -17.17
CA VAL A 26 15.86 -14.47 -15.82
C VAL A 26 15.04 -15.70 -15.45
N TYR A 27 15.40 -16.34 -14.34
CA TYR A 27 14.65 -17.46 -13.76
C TYR A 27 14.09 -17.04 -12.41
N VAL A 28 12.77 -17.17 -12.25
CA VAL A 28 12.10 -16.89 -10.97
C VAL A 28 12.14 -18.17 -10.13
N LEU A 29 12.78 -18.09 -8.97
CA LEU A 29 12.79 -19.16 -7.99
C LEU A 29 11.73 -18.89 -6.93
N GLN A 30 11.02 -19.94 -6.53
CA GLN A 30 10.02 -19.87 -5.46
C GLN A 30 10.65 -20.34 -4.14
N SER A 31 10.11 -19.85 -3.02
CA SER A 31 10.43 -20.40 -1.71
C SER A 31 10.02 -21.88 -1.64
N LEU A 32 10.77 -22.66 -0.87
CA LEU A 32 10.47 -24.08 -0.72
C LEU A 32 9.17 -24.27 0.06
N SER A 33 8.34 -25.20 -0.38
CA SER A 33 7.21 -25.70 0.37
C SER A 33 7.66 -26.46 1.62
N ARG A 34 6.72 -26.68 2.56
CA ARG A 34 6.94 -27.53 3.73
C ARG A 34 7.48 -28.90 3.35
N ASP A 35 6.90 -29.54 2.34
CA ASP A 35 7.29 -30.90 1.95
C ASP A 35 8.69 -30.96 1.33
N GLU A 36 9.10 -29.90 0.62
CA GLU A 36 10.45 -29.75 0.08
C GLU A 36 11.48 -29.50 1.19
N LEU A 37 11.14 -28.72 2.23
CA LEU A 37 11.98 -28.57 3.42
C LEU A 37 12.10 -29.89 4.20
N LEU A 38 11.01 -30.66 4.33
CA LEU A 38 11.06 -32.00 4.93
C LEU A 38 11.85 -32.98 4.06
N ALA A 39 11.86 -32.81 2.73
CA ALA A 39 12.74 -33.57 1.85
C ALA A 39 14.22 -33.20 2.08
N LEU A 40 14.52 -31.91 2.29
CA LEU A 40 15.86 -31.45 2.66
C LEU A 40 16.29 -32.00 4.02
N PHE A 41 15.40 -32.07 5.00
CA PHE A 41 15.64 -32.75 6.28
C PHE A 41 16.06 -34.21 6.09
N ARG A 42 15.27 -34.97 5.33
CA ARG A 42 15.56 -36.39 5.05
C ARG A 42 16.91 -36.57 4.36
N ARG A 43 17.27 -35.65 3.44
CA ARG A 43 18.58 -35.64 2.79
C ARG A 43 19.72 -35.38 3.78
N ALA A 44 19.57 -34.40 4.68
CA ALA A 44 20.56 -34.11 5.71
C ALA A 44 20.73 -35.30 6.67
N ALA A 45 19.64 -35.92 7.10
CA ALA A 45 19.65 -37.12 7.93
C ALA A 45 20.40 -38.28 7.25
N ALA A 46 20.10 -38.56 5.97
CA ALA A 46 20.74 -39.63 5.20
C ALA A 46 22.26 -39.43 5.00
N GLN A 47 22.74 -38.19 5.09
CA GLN A 47 24.17 -37.86 5.03
C GLN A 47 24.87 -37.90 6.40
N GLY A 48 24.18 -38.35 7.46
CA GLY A 48 24.72 -38.42 8.82
C GLY A 48 24.76 -37.07 9.55
N ALA A 49 24.15 -36.02 8.97
CA ALA A 49 24.16 -34.70 9.58
C ALA A 49 23.33 -34.63 10.88
N LEU A 50 22.50 -35.63 11.16
CA LEU A 50 21.62 -35.71 12.32
C LEU A 50 21.86 -36.98 13.17
N ASP A 51 22.99 -37.65 12.98
CA ASP A 51 23.30 -38.89 13.70
C ASP A 51 23.30 -38.69 15.22
N GLY A 52 22.70 -39.66 15.92
CA GLY A 52 22.54 -39.62 17.38
C GLY A 52 21.37 -38.75 17.87
N LEU A 53 20.59 -38.15 16.96
CA LEU A 53 19.41 -37.36 17.29
C LEU A 53 18.14 -37.97 16.70
N GLN A 54 17.09 -38.03 17.50
CA GLN A 54 15.75 -38.44 17.11
C GLN A 54 14.84 -37.21 17.12
N PHE A 55 14.30 -36.83 15.97
CA PHE A 55 13.37 -35.72 15.86
C PHE A 55 11.94 -36.26 15.80
N ASP A 56 11.09 -35.73 16.69
CA ASP A 56 9.64 -35.93 16.63
C ASP A 56 9.07 -35.20 15.40
N ASP A 57 7.92 -35.64 14.89
CA ASP A 57 7.33 -35.04 13.69
C ASP A 57 6.94 -33.58 13.90
N ASP A 58 6.39 -33.23 15.06
CA ASP A 58 6.09 -31.85 15.44
C ASP A 58 7.33 -30.95 15.47
N ALA A 59 8.50 -31.51 15.82
CA ALA A 59 9.76 -30.77 15.83
C ALA A 59 10.26 -30.50 14.40
N ARG A 60 10.09 -31.47 13.48
CA ARG A 60 10.42 -31.30 12.06
C ARG A 60 9.53 -30.23 11.43
N ASP A 61 8.25 -30.24 11.79
CA ASP A 61 7.27 -29.26 11.33
C ASP A 61 7.54 -27.86 11.87
N ALA A 62 7.90 -27.76 13.14
CA ALA A 62 8.32 -26.50 13.75
C ALA A 62 9.56 -25.93 13.04
N LEU A 63 10.58 -26.75 12.76
CA LEU A 63 11.77 -26.32 12.02
C LEU A 63 11.44 -25.84 10.61
N ALA A 64 10.55 -26.54 9.90
CA ALA A 64 10.11 -26.14 8.56
C ALA A 64 9.35 -24.81 8.61
N GLY A 65 8.49 -24.63 9.62
CA GLY A 65 7.78 -23.37 9.87
C GLY A 65 8.73 -22.22 10.20
N TYR A 66 9.75 -22.46 11.04
CA TYR A 66 10.76 -21.45 11.38
C TYR A 66 11.66 -21.06 10.22
N ALA A 67 11.87 -21.97 9.26
CA ALA A 67 12.65 -21.68 8.06
C ALA A 67 11.88 -20.86 7.01
N ASP A 68 10.54 -20.89 7.04
CA ASP A 68 9.67 -20.08 6.19
C ASP A 68 10.04 -20.16 4.69
N GLY A 69 10.31 -21.37 4.22
CA GLY A 69 10.67 -21.68 2.83
C GLY A 69 12.14 -21.43 2.44
N ASP A 70 13.00 -21.01 3.37
CA ASP A 70 14.44 -20.80 3.14
C ASP A 70 15.28 -22.02 3.53
N ALA A 71 15.85 -22.69 2.52
CA ALA A 71 16.71 -23.87 2.70
C ALA A 71 17.96 -23.60 3.56
N ARG A 72 18.58 -22.42 3.42
CA ARG A 72 19.80 -22.09 4.15
C ARG A 72 19.46 -21.85 5.62
N ARG A 73 18.39 -21.11 5.90
CA ARG A 73 17.89 -20.92 7.27
C ARG A 73 17.53 -22.26 7.89
N PHE A 74 16.83 -23.13 7.16
CA PHE A 74 16.47 -24.46 7.64
C PHE A 74 17.69 -25.28 8.08
N LEU A 75 18.74 -25.34 7.24
CA LEU A 75 19.97 -26.06 7.58
C LEU A 75 20.71 -25.43 8.77
N ASN A 76 20.75 -24.11 8.86
CA ASN A 76 21.33 -23.42 10.01
C ASN A 76 20.56 -23.72 11.31
N LEU A 77 19.22 -23.77 11.25
CA LEU A 77 18.39 -24.13 12.41
C LEU A 77 18.63 -25.59 12.84
N LEU A 78 18.79 -26.51 11.88
CA LEU A 78 19.16 -27.90 12.16
C LEU A 78 20.54 -28.00 12.83
N GLU A 79 21.53 -27.26 12.32
CA GLU A 79 22.88 -27.22 12.89
C GLU A 79 22.90 -26.64 14.31
N GLN A 80 22.17 -25.55 14.55
CA GLN A 80 22.02 -24.95 15.88
C GLN A 80 21.34 -25.93 16.85
N THR A 81 20.26 -26.56 16.41
CA THR A 81 19.54 -27.57 17.19
C THR A 81 20.45 -28.73 17.55
N ARG A 82 21.21 -29.26 16.58
CA ARG A 82 22.18 -30.34 16.81
C ARG A 82 23.25 -29.93 17.81
N THR A 83 23.84 -28.75 17.63
CA THR A 83 24.90 -28.25 18.50
C THR A 83 24.41 -28.13 19.94
N ALA A 84 23.22 -27.57 20.14
CA ALA A 84 22.62 -27.46 21.46
C ALA A 84 22.26 -28.82 22.07
N ALA A 85 21.71 -29.73 21.27
CA ALA A 85 21.35 -31.08 21.70
C ALA A 85 22.57 -31.86 22.19
N LEU A 86 23.68 -31.80 21.44
CA LEU A 86 24.94 -32.44 21.84
C LEU A 86 25.51 -31.81 23.11
N ALA A 87 25.52 -30.48 23.22
CA ALA A 87 26.01 -29.77 24.41
C ALA A 87 25.20 -30.13 25.67
N ARG A 88 23.87 -30.28 25.53
CA ARG A 88 22.96 -30.66 26.63
C ARG A 88 22.81 -32.17 26.82
N LYS A 89 23.47 -33.00 25.99
CA LYS A 89 23.35 -34.46 25.97
C LYS A 89 21.91 -34.96 25.81
N VAL A 90 21.13 -34.25 24.99
CA VAL A 90 19.75 -34.59 24.65
C VAL A 90 19.74 -35.34 23.32
N GLY A 91 19.15 -36.55 23.31
CA GLY A 91 19.06 -37.38 22.10
C GLY A 91 17.71 -37.29 21.36
N ARG A 92 16.66 -36.77 22.01
CA ARG A 92 15.32 -36.60 21.43
C ARG A 92 14.95 -35.13 21.35
N ILE A 93 14.56 -34.69 20.16
CA ILE A 93 14.23 -33.31 19.84
C ILE A 93 12.73 -33.20 19.63
N ASP A 94 12.06 -32.53 20.56
CA ASP A 94 10.64 -32.16 20.48
C ASP A 94 10.48 -30.65 20.25
N SER A 95 9.24 -30.19 20.12
CA SER A 95 8.92 -28.78 19.90
C SER A 95 9.29 -27.89 21.09
N ALA A 96 9.24 -28.41 22.32
CA ALA A 96 9.62 -27.69 23.53
C ALA A 96 11.13 -27.38 23.54
N PHE A 97 11.96 -28.38 23.23
CA PHE A 97 13.40 -28.22 23.12
C PHE A 97 13.77 -27.18 22.05
N LEU A 98 13.10 -27.20 20.91
CA LEU A 98 13.30 -26.19 19.87
C LEU A 98 12.94 -24.78 20.35
N GLY A 99 11.84 -24.63 21.10
CA GLY A 99 11.44 -23.34 21.67
C GLY A 99 12.43 -22.77 22.69
N GLU A 100 13.14 -23.63 23.43
CA GLU A 100 14.18 -23.20 24.38
C GLU A 100 15.51 -22.81 23.71
N VAL A 101 15.84 -23.49 22.60
CA VAL A 101 17.16 -23.38 21.96
C VAL A 101 17.18 -22.34 20.85
N LEU A 102 16.09 -22.27 20.08
CA LEU A 102 15.97 -21.35 18.97
C LEU A 102 15.33 -20.07 19.51
N SER A 103 16.12 -19.10 19.94
CA SER A 103 15.63 -17.74 20.20
C SER A 103 15.01 -17.20 18.91
N ILE A 104 13.68 -17.23 18.83
CA ILE A 104 12.92 -16.94 17.62
C ILE A 104 12.98 -15.43 17.35
N ASN A 105 14.02 -15.00 16.64
CA ASN A 105 13.97 -13.74 15.91
C ASN A 105 13.13 -13.95 14.64
N ALA A 106 12.21 -12.99 14.45
CA ALA A 106 11.13 -12.90 13.47
C ALA A 106 11.25 -13.73 12.17
N ARG A 107 10.08 -14.18 11.69
CA ARG A 107 9.91 -14.78 10.36
C ARG A 107 10.54 -13.87 9.30
N ARG A 108 11.07 -14.47 8.23
CA ARG A 108 11.83 -13.72 7.22
C ARG A 108 10.95 -12.61 6.64
N PHE A 109 11.43 -11.38 6.75
CA PHE A 109 10.89 -10.24 6.05
C PHE A 109 12.02 -9.58 5.30
N ASP A 110 11.92 -9.62 4.00
CA ASP A 110 12.89 -8.97 3.14
C ASP A 110 12.58 -7.48 3.10
N LYS A 111 13.28 -6.70 3.92
CA LYS A 111 13.11 -5.25 3.98
C LYS A 111 13.77 -4.64 2.74
N GLY A 112 13.03 -4.63 1.63
CA GLY A 112 13.51 -4.15 0.33
C GLY A 112 12.98 -4.99 -0.82
N GLY A 113 12.90 -6.32 -0.62
CA GLY A 113 12.59 -7.33 -1.63
C GLY A 113 11.23 -7.25 -2.32
N ASP A 114 11.11 -7.96 -3.45
CA ASP A 114 9.85 -8.16 -4.19
C ASP A 114 8.72 -8.67 -3.30
N ALA A 115 9.04 -9.60 -2.40
CA ALA A 115 8.09 -10.17 -1.45
C ALA A 115 7.49 -9.11 -0.49
N PHE A 116 8.20 -8.01 -0.20
CA PHE A 116 7.64 -6.90 0.57
C PHE A 116 6.66 -6.08 -0.26
N TYR A 117 7.03 -5.72 -1.49
CA TYR A 117 6.16 -4.97 -2.39
C TYR A 117 4.90 -5.77 -2.76
N ASP A 118 5.00 -7.09 -2.91
CA ASP A 118 3.86 -7.97 -3.14
C ASP A 118 2.90 -7.99 -1.95
N GLN A 119 3.41 -8.01 -0.71
CA GLN A 119 2.56 -7.94 0.48
C GLN A 119 1.89 -6.57 0.64
N ILE A 120 2.60 -5.47 0.35
CA ILE A 120 2.01 -4.12 0.33
C ILE A 120 0.92 -4.00 -0.74
N SER A 121 1.19 -4.58 -1.91
CA SER A 121 0.26 -4.67 -3.04
C SER A 121 -0.98 -5.48 -2.68
N ALA A 122 -0.81 -6.60 -1.97
CA ALA A 122 -1.89 -7.46 -1.50
C ALA A 122 -2.73 -6.78 -0.40
N LEU A 123 -2.11 -6.10 0.56
CA LEU A 123 -2.80 -5.25 1.54
C LEU A 123 -3.69 -4.21 0.84
N HIS A 124 -3.10 -3.46 -0.09
CA HIS A 124 -3.81 -2.39 -0.79
C HIS A 124 -4.97 -2.92 -1.63
N LYS A 125 -4.76 -4.02 -2.37
CA LYS A 125 -5.82 -4.67 -3.13
C LYS A 125 -6.92 -5.26 -2.25
N SER A 126 -6.59 -5.74 -1.05
CA SER A 126 -7.57 -6.29 -0.11
C SER A 126 -8.47 -5.18 0.46
N VAL A 127 -7.88 -4.03 0.84
CA VAL A 127 -8.64 -2.83 1.24
C VAL A 127 -9.54 -2.35 0.10
N ARG A 128 -8.99 -2.19 -1.10
CA ARG A 128 -9.75 -1.77 -2.29
C ARG A 128 -10.87 -2.76 -2.65
N GLY A 129 -10.59 -4.05 -2.53
CA GLY A 129 -11.52 -5.16 -2.76
C GLY A 129 -12.54 -5.36 -1.64
N SER A 130 -12.50 -4.53 -0.60
CA SER A 130 -13.40 -4.57 0.55
C SER A 130 -13.39 -5.89 1.34
N ASN A 131 -12.20 -6.46 1.51
CA ASN A 131 -11.98 -7.66 2.34
C ASN A 131 -11.17 -7.29 3.60
N PRO A 132 -11.83 -7.04 4.74
CA PRO A 132 -11.14 -6.61 5.97
C PRO A 132 -10.24 -7.70 6.56
N ASP A 133 -10.63 -8.98 6.45
CA ASP A 133 -9.87 -10.10 6.98
C ASP A 133 -8.54 -10.28 6.25
N ALA A 134 -8.59 -10.27 4.91
CA ALA A 134 -7.38 -10.34 4.09
C ALA A 134 -6.50 -9.10 4.30
N ALA A 135 -7.09 -7.92 4.43
CA ALA A 135 -6.35 -6.69 4.69
C ALA A 135 -5.61 -6.74 6.04
N LEU A 136 -6.29 -7.19 7.10
CA LEU A 136 -5.65 -7.43 8.40
C LEU A 136 -4.55 -8.48 8.31
N TYR A 137 -4.80 -9.60 7.64
CA TYR A 137 -3.80 -10.66 7.46
C TYR A 137 -2.51 -10.11 6.84
N TRP A 138 -2.60 -9.37 5.74
CA TRP A 138 -1.41 -8.81 5.09
C TRP A 138 -0.72 -7.74 5.95
N LEU A 139 -1.48 -6.88 6.64
CA LEU A 139 -0.90 -5.93 7.58
C LEU A 139 -0.13 -6.65 8.70
N SER A 140 -0.78 -7.60 9.37
CA SER A 140 -0.18 -8.36 10.47
C SER A 140 1.01 -9.18 10.01
N ARG A 141 0.98 -9.78 8.81
CA ARG A 141 2.11 -10.53 8.27
C ARG A 141 3.34 -9.64 8.06
N MET A 142 3.12 -8.41 7.61
CA MET A 142 4.19 -7.43 7.44
C MET A 142 4.72 -6.92 8.79
N LEU A 143 3.84 -6.62 9.76
CA LEU A 143 4.23 -6.22 11.11
C LEU A 143 5.04 -7.31 11.82
N ASP A 144 4.56 -8.56 11.81
CA ASP A 144 5.25 -9.75 12.34
C ASP A 144 6.60 -9.98 11.63
N GLY A 145 6.67 -9.64 10.34
CA GLY A 145 7.91 -9.66 9.58
C GLY A 145 8.92 -8.58 10.02
N GLY A 146 8.50 -7.49 10.65
CA GLY A 146 9.37 -6.35 10.96
C GLY A 146 9.38 -5.28 9.86
N ALA A 147 8.31 -5.20 9.07
CA ALA A 147 8.02 -4.02 8.28
C ALA A 147 8.03 -2.77 9.16
N ASP A 148 8.58 -1.67 8.68
CA ASP A 148 8.47 -0.39 9.38
C ASP A 148 6.98 0.05 9.39
N PRO A 149 6.31 0.12 10.56
CA PRO A 149 4.90 0.48 10.60
C PRO A 149 4.66 1.93 10.14
N ARG A 150 5.68 2.79 10.13
CA ARG A 150 5.60 4.13 9.51
C ARG A 150 5.47 4.05 7.99
N TYR A 151 6.08 3.06 7.36
CA TYR A 151 5.84 2.80 5.94
C TYR A 151 4.41 2.36 5.71
N LEU A 152 3.91 1.45 6.54
CA LEU A 152 2.53 0.94 6.46
C LEU A 152 1.52 2.07 6.68
N SER A 153 1.73 2.95 7.66
CA SER A 153 0.84 4.10 7.92
C SER A 153 0.74 5.04 6.71
N ARG A 154 1.85 5.33 6.02
CA ARG A 154 1.83 6.11 4.76
C ARG A 154 0.98 5.43 3.68
N ARG A 155 1.05 4.10 3.56
CA ARG A 155 0.21 3.34 2.62
C ARG A 155 -1.27 3.37 3.02
N ILE A 156 -1.58 3.32 4.30
CA ILE A 156 -2.94 3.44 4.84
C ILE A 156 -3.54 4.81 4.51
N VAL A 157 -2.79 5.89 4.78
CA VAL A 157 -3.20 7.25 4.39
C VAL A 157 -3.41 7.35 2.88
N ARG A 158 -2.52 6.76 2.08
CA ARG A 158 -2.68 6.75 0.62
C ARG A 158 -3.98 6.09 0.17
N MET A 159 -4.34 4.94 0.73
CA MET A 159 -5.59 4.23 0.42
C MET A 159 -6.83 5.07 0.75
N ALA A 160 -6.82 5.80 1.87
CA ALA A 160 -7.92 6.69 2.25
C ALA A 160 -8.20 7.76 1.19
N TRP A 161 -7.15 8.35 0.61
CA TRP A 161 -7.28 9.36 -0.45
C TRP A 161 -7.57 8.79 -1.84
N GLU A 162 -7.06 7.60 -2.16
CA GLU A 162 -7.13 7.02 -3.50
C GLU A 162 -8.37 6.16 -3.74
N ASP A 163 -8.73 5.31 -2.76
CA ASP A 163 -9.73 4.25 -2.94
C ASP A 163 -11.05 4.51 -2.21
N ILE A 164 -11.03 5.38 -1.19
CA ILE A 164 -12.24 5.82 -0.46
C ILE A 164 -12.65 7.21 -0.93
N GLY A 165 -11.72 8.17 -0.91
CA GLY A 165 -11.92 9.50 -1.49
C GLY A 165 -13.11 10.26 -0.89
N LEU A 166 -13.90 10.89 -1.75
CA LEU A 166 -15.03 11.71 -1.33
C LEU A 166 -16.28 10.89 -1.00
N ALA A 167 -16.28 9.57 -1.24
CA ALA A 167 -17.38 8.70 -0.83
C ALA A 167 -17.48 8.59 0.70
N ASP A 168 -16.36 8.68 1.42
CA ASP A 168 -16.34 8.83 2.89
C ASP A 168 -15.08 9.58 3.36
N PRO A 169 -15.08 10.94 3.36
CA PRO A 169 -13.93 11.76 3.69
C PRO A 169 -13.36 11.52 5.10
N ARG A 170 -14.15 10.97 6.03
CA ARG A 170 -13.69 10.64 7.39
C ARG A 170 -12.59 9.58 7.41
N ALA A 171 -12.51 8.76 6.35
CA ALA A 171 -11.41 7.81 6.16
C ALA A 171 -10.03 8.48 6.24
N MET A 172 -9.91 9.72 5.75
CA MET A 172 -8.66 10.48 5.79
C MET A 172 -8.27 10.82 7.23
N GLN A 173 -9.24 11.25 8.04
CA GLN A 173 -9.03 11.56 9.45
C GLN A 173 -8.66 10.28 10.22
N ILE A 174 -9.40 9.19 10.05
CA ILE A 174 -9.12 7.92 10.74
C ILE A 174 -7.73 7.39 10.40
N ALA A 175 -7.33 7.44 9.13
CA ALA A 175 -5.99 7.02 8.72
C ALA A 175 -4.87 7.90 9.32
N ASN A 176 -5.07 9.23 9.35
CA ASN A 176 -4.12 10.16 9.93
C ASN A 176 -4.03 10.02 11.46
N ASP A 177 -5.16 9.89 12.15
CA ASP A 177 -5.24 9.72 13.59
C ASP A 177 -4.62 8.38 14.01
N ALA A 178 -4.77 7.33 13.20
CA ALA A 178 -4.08 6.05 13.41
C ALA A 178 -2.56 6.19 13.24
N ALA A 179 -2.09 6.92 12.23
CA ALA A 179 -0.66 7.18 12.05
C ALA A 179 -0.09 7.99 13.23
N LEU A 180 -0.80 9.03 13.69
CA LEU A 180 -0.39 9.83 14.84
C LEU A 180 -0.40 9.02 16.14
N THR A 181 -1.40 8.16 16.33
CA THR A 181 -1.47 7.24 17.46
C THR A 181 -0.26 6.30 17.47
N TYR A 182 0.12 5.75 16.31
CA TYR A 182 1.32 4.94 16.19
C TYR A 182 2.59 5.72 16.56
N GLU A 183 2.77 6.95 16.09
CA GLU A 183 3.93 7.77 16.47
C GLU A 183 4.01 8.05 17.98
N ARG A 184 2.86 8.11 18.66
CA ARG A 184 2.80 8.35 20.11
C ARG A 184 3.05 7.10 20.95
N LEU A 185 2.53 5.96 20.52
CA LEU A 185 2.52 4.74 21.32
C LEU A 185 3.61 3.74 20.91
N GLY A 186 4.06 3.76 19.65
CA GLY A 186 4.98 2.77 19.11
C GLY A 186 4.36 1.37 19.03
N SER A 187 5.22 0.36 18.87
CA SER A 187 4.82 -1.05 18.84
C SER A 187 4.92 -1.67 20.24
N PRO A 188 3.99 -2.57 20.62
CA PRO A 188 2.84 -3.04 19.84
C PRO A 188 1.56 -2.17 19.95
N GLU A 189 1.44 -1.28 20.94
CA GLU A 189 0.17 -0.65 21.29
C GLU A 189 -0.42 0.23 20.16
N GLY A 190 0.44 0.94 19.44
CA GLY A 190 0.06 1.80 18.31
C GLY A 190 -0.33 1.02 17.05
N GLU A 191 0.09 -0.24 16.91
CA GLU A 191 -0.24 -1.07 15.74
C GLU A 191 -1.73 -1.39 15.68
N LEU A 192 -2.40 -1.47 16.84
CA LEU A 192 -3.84 -1.64 16.92
C LEU A 192 -4.60 -0.52 16.18
N ALA A 193 -4.12 0.72 16.28
CA ALA A 193 -4.73 1.85 15.57
C ALA A 193 -4.60 1.70 14.05
N LEU A 194 -3.44 1.24 13.57
CA LEU A 194 -3.22 0.94 12.14
C LEU A 194 -4.13 -0.20 11.66
N GLY A 195 -4.27 -1.25 12.48
CA GLY A 195 -5.19 -2.37 12.23
C GLY A 195 -6.64 -1.90 12.09
N GLN A 196 -7.13 -1.09 13.03
CA GLN A 196 -8.50 -0.58 12.97
C GLN A 196 -8.72 0.37 11.78
N ALA A 197 -7.74 1.20 11.43
CA ALA A 197 -7.82 2.02 10.22
C ALA A 197 -7.95 1.16 8.96
N VAL A 198 -7.15 0.10 8.82
CA VAL A 198 -7.24 -0.83 7.68
C VAL A 198 -8.62 -1.49 7.59
N ILE A 199 -9.19 -1.94 8.71
CA ILE A 199 -10.55 -2.50 8.74
C ILE A 199 -11.56 -1.46 8.25
N TYR A 200 -11.51 -0.25 8.80
CA TYR A 200 -12.41 0.84 8.43
C TYR A 200 -12.36 1.12 6.92
N LEU A 201 -11.15 1.30 6.38
CA LEU A 201 -10.95 1.55 4.95
C LEU A 201 -11.46 0.38 4.10
N ALA A 202 -11.27 -0.87 4.55
CA ALA A 202 -11.77 -2.03 3.84
C ALA A 202 -13.30 -2.06 3.75
N ILE A 203 -14.03 -1.62 4.78
CA ILE A 203 -15.51 -1.62 4.73
C ILE A 203 -16.13 -0.29 4.26
N ALA A 204 -15.34 0.79 4.13
CA ALA A 204 -15.83 2.09 3.71
C ALA A 204 -16.35 2.10 2.26
N ALA A 205 -17.24 3.05 1.96
CA ALA A 205 -17.69 3.29 0.59
C ALA A 205 -16.50 3.63 -0.32
N LYS A 206 -16.37 2.93 -1.45
CA LYS A 206 -15.23 3.08 -2.36
C LYS A 206 -15.50 4.13 -3.43
N SER A 207 -14.55 5.03 -3.64
CA SER A 207 -14.51 5.91 -4.79
C SER A 207 -13.08 6.29 -5.13
N ASN A 208 -12.73 6.13 -6.40
CA ASN A 208 -11.54 6.71 -7.00
C ASN A 208 -11.88 7.88 -7.94
N ALA A 209 -13.11 8.43 -7.87
CA ALA A 209 -13.58 9.49 -8.76
C ALA A 209 -12.69 10.74 -8.66
N GLY A 210 -12.39 11.20 -7.45
CA GLY A 210 -11.47 12.32 -7.22
C GLY A 210 -10.04 12.03 -7.72
N TYR A 211 -9.55 10.81 -7.52
CA TYR A 211 -8.23 10.38 -8.02
C TYR A 211 -8.18 10.42 -9.56
N LYS A 212 -9.19 9.87 -10.24
CA LYS A 212 -9.30 9.92 -11.71
C LYS A 212 -9.40 11.36 -12.21
N ALA A 213 -10.23 12.18 -11.57
CA ALA A 213 -10.42 13.58 -11.93
C ALA A 213 -9.12 14.38 -11.86
N TYR A 214 -8.38 14.25 -10.75
CA TYR A 214 -7.10 14.93 -10.56
C TYR A 214 -6.06 14.51 -11.60
N ASN A 215 -5.97 13.21 -11.90
CA ASN A 215 -5.03 12.72 -12.90
C ASN A 215 -5.40 13.16 -14.32
N ALA A 216 -6.69 13.19 -14.66
CA ALA A 216 -7.18 13.68 -15.94
C ALA A 216 -6.87 15.18 -16.12
N ALA A 217 -7.17 15.99 -15.10
CA ALA A 217 -6.84 17.42 -15.10
C ALA A 217 -5.34 17.67 -15.25
N ARG A 218 -4.52 16.92 -14.51
CA ARG A 218 -3.05 16.99 -14.61
C ARG A 218 -2.53 16.60 -15.99
N ALA A 219 -3.04 15.53 -16.56
CA ALA A 219 -2.63 15.06 -17.88
C ALA A 219 -3.01 16.07 -18.97
N PHE A 220 -4.19 16.67 -18.86
CA PHE A 220 -4.66 17.73 -19.74
C PHE A 220 -3.74 18.96 -19.66
N VAL A 221 -3.52 19.50 -18.46
CA VAL A 221 -2.67 20.70 -18.26
C VAL A 221 -1.24 20.48 -18.73
N ALA A 222 -0.70 19.26 -18.61
CA ALA A 222 0.64 18.94 -19.10
C ALA A 222 0.78 19.01 -20.64
N GLN A 223 -0.34 18.97 -21.38
CA GLN A 223 -0.39 18.99 -22.84
C GLN A 223 -1.03 20.28 -23.39
N ASP A 224 -1.69 21.06 -22.55
CA ASP A 224 -2.33 22.32 -22.94
C ASP A 224 -1.33 23.48 -22.97
N GLN A 225 -1.68 24.54 -23.68
CA GLN A 225 -0.94 25.79 -23.66
C GLN A 225 -1.26 26.60 -22.40
N SER A 226 -0.37 27.51 -22.01
CA SER A 226 -0.62 28.43 -20.90
C SER A 226 -1.74 29.42 -21.24
N ARG A 227 -2.98 29.09 -20.89
CA ARG A 227 -4.15 29.96 -21.05
C ARG A 227 -4.16 31.07 -19.99
N PRO A 228 -4.58 32.29 -20.34
CA PRO A 228 -4.73 33.36 -19.36
C PRO A 228 -5.91 33.08 -18.42
N VAL A 229 -5.82 33.56 -17.18
CA VAL A 229 -6.97 33.57 -16.26
C VAL A 229 -8.05 34.52 -16.81
N PRO A 230 -9.33 34.11 -16.88
CA PRO A 230 -10.45 34.97 -17.25
C PRO A 230 -10.49 36.27 -16.45
N VAL A 231 -10.83 37.39 -17.09
CA VAL A 231 -10.69 38.75 -16.51
C VAL A 231 -11.51 38.91 -15.23
N HIS A 232 -12.72 38.35 -15.18
CA HIS A 232 -13.61 38.39 -14.01
C HIS A 232 -13.10 37.53 -12.83
N LEU A 233 -12.12 36.66 -13.03
CA LEU A 233 -11.48 35.88 -11.96
C LEU A 233 -10.12 36.45 -11.53
N ARG A 234 -9.61 37.48 -12.21
CA ARG A 234 -8.32 38.10 -11.86
C ARG A 234 -8.44 38.91 -10.59
N ASN A 235 -7.40 38.85 -9.77
CA ASN A 235 -7.25 39.77 -8.65
C ASN A 235 -6.98 41.21 -9.14
N ALA A 236 -7.61 42.21 -8.53
CA ALA A 236 -7.45 43.62 -8.88
C ALA A 236 -7.11 44.51 -7.67
N PRO A 237 -5.98 44.26 -6.97
CA PRO A 237 -5.65 44.96 -5.72
C PRO A 237 -5.09 46.37 -5.93
N THR A 238 -4.75 46.77 -7.16
CA THR A 238 -4.17 48.09 -7.46
C THR A 238 -5.14 48.95 -8.28
N LYS A 239 -5.03 50.28 -8.16
CA LYS A 239 -5.84 51.22 -8.95
C LYS A 239 -5.71 50.99 -10.46
N LEU A 240 -4.49 50.75 -10.95
CA LEU A 240 -4.24 50.45 -12.35
C LEU A 240 -4.98 49.17 -12.81
N MET A 241 -5.03 48.12 -11.98
CA MET A 241 -5.74 46.88 -12.32
C MET A 241 -7.26 47.07 -12.36
N GLN A 242 -7.81 47.91 -11.48
CA GLN A 242 -9.23 48.28 -11.48
C GLN A 242 -9.57 49.12 -12.72
N GLU A 243 -8.71 50.07 -13.09
CA GLU A 243 -8.83 50.88 -14.31
C GLU A 243 -8.73 50.03 -15.59
N LEU A 244 -7.97 48.92 -15.55
CA LEU A 244 -7.88 47.92 -16.61
C LEU A 244 -9.04 46.91 -16.62
N GLY A 245 -10.04 47.09 -15.75
CA GLY A 245 -11.26 46.26 -15.71
C GLY A 245 -11.07 44.87 -15.09
N TYR A 246 -9.96 44.61 -14.38
CA TYR A 246 -9.76 43.30 -13.74
C TYR A 246 -10.78 43.12 -12.62
N GLY A 247 -11.47 41.98 -12.59
CA GLY A 247 -12.50 41.67 -11.59
C GLY A 247 -13.78 42.53 -11.68
N HIS A 248 -13.94 43.39 -12.69
CA HIS A 248 -15.07 44.31 -12.80
C HIS A 248 -16.43 43.59 -12.97
N ASP A 249 -16.41 42.40 -13.57
CA ASP A 249 -17.59 41.55 -13.79
C ASP A 249 -17.57 40.31 -12.87
N TYR A 250 -16.81 40.34 -11.77
CA TYR A 250 -16.79 39.23 -10.82
C TYR A 250 -18.14 39.11 -10.09
N ARG A 251 -18.80 37.97 -10.29
CA ARG A 251 -20.02 37.62 -9.56
C ARG A 251 -19.69 36.97 -8.22
N TYR A 252 -19.95 37.71 -7.14
CA TYR A 252 -19.73 37.21 -5.78
C TYR A 252 -20.85 36.27 -5.35
N ALA A 253 -20.62 34.97 -5.49
CA ALA A 253 -21.63 33.93 -5.32
C ALA A 253 -22.40 33.96 -3.98
N HIS A 254 -21.80 34.46 -2.89
CA HIS A 254 -22.48 34.55 -1.59
C HIS A 254 -23.65 35.54 -1.56
N ASP A 255 -23.64 36.54 -2.46
CA ASP A 255 -24.72 37.53 -2.58
C ASP A 255 -25.81 37.07 -3.57
N GLU A 256 -25.64 35.91 -4.18
CA GLU A 256 -26.56 35.34 -5.16
C GLU A 256 -27.47 34.24 -4.56
N PRO A 257 -28.65 33.99 -5.17
CA PRO A 257 -29.51 32.89 -4.75
C PRO A 257 -28.76 31.56 -4.61
N HIS A 258 -29.09 30.79 -3.57
CA HIS A 258 -28.44 29.51 -3.26
C HIS A 258 -26.94 29.59 -2.96
N GLY A 259 -26.34 30.78 -2.89
CA GLY A 259 -24.89 30.95 -2.77
C GLY A 259 -24.14 30.50 -4.02
N TYR A 260 -24.74 30.63 -5.21
CA TYR A 260 -24.21 30.14 -6.48
C TYR A 260 -24.48 31.12 -7.62
N ALA A 261 -23.42 31.50 -8.35
CA ALA A 261 -23.51 32.40 -9.50
C ALA A 261 -23.90 31.61 -10.77
N ALA A 262 -25.19 31.30 -10.92
CA ALA A 262 -25.70 30.50 -12.03
C ALA A 262 -25.35 31.11 -13.41
N GLY A 263 -24.82 30.29 -14.33
CA GLY A 263 -24.37 30.70 -15.66
C GLY A 263 -22.97 31.32 -15.72
N GLU A 264 -22.27 31.44 -14.58
CA GLU A 264 -20.89 31.92 -14.53
C GLU A 264 -19.91 30.87 -15.07
N THR A 265 -18.84 31.31 -15.74
CA THR A 265 -17.80 30.42 -16.27
C THR A 265 -16.51 30.57 -15.46
N TYR A 266 -16.02 29.46 -14.91
CA TYR A 266 -14.76 29.44 -14.14
C TYR A 266 -13.56 28.92 -14.93
N MET A 267 -13.81 28.31 -16.09
CA MET A 267 -12.76 27.79 -16.97
C MET A 267 -12.27 28.88 -17.95
N PRO A 268 -11.03 28.77 -18.46
CA PRO A 268 -10.60 29.59 -19.59
C PRO A 268 -11.49 29.39 -20.81
N GLU A 269 -11.50 30.38 -21.70
CA GLU A 269 -12.21 30.30 -22.98
C GLU A 269 -11.82 29.04 -23.77
N GLY A 270 -12.83 28.34 -24.29
CA GLY A 270 -12.69 27.09 -25.04
C GLY A 270 -12.54 25.83 -24.18
N LEU A 271 -12.73 25.91 -22.86
CA LEU A 271 -12.73 24.78 -21.92
C LEU A 271 -14.01 24.67 -21.08
N GLU A 272 -15.10 25.29 -21.52
CA GLU A 272 -16.35 25.41 -20.77
C GLU A 272 -17.02 24.05 -20.50
N ASP A 273 -16.87 23.09 -21.43
CA ASP A 273 -17.50 21.76 -21.36
C ASP A 273 -16.63 20.70 -20.67
N VAL A 274 -15.52 21.09 -20.03
CA VAL A 274 -14.62 20.13 -19.40
C VAL A 274 -15.15 19.71 -18.03
N HIS A 275 -15.37 18.41 -17.87
CA HIS A 275 -15.82 17.80 -16.61
C HIS A 275 -14.93 16.63 -16.21
N TRP A 276 -14.00 16.86 -15.28
CA TRP A 276 -13.12 15.78 -14.81
C TRP A 276 -13.69 14.97 -13.66
N TYR A 277 -14.48 15.61 -12.79
CA TYR A 277 -15.00 14.97 -11.59
C TYR A 277 -16.41 14.42 -11.81
N GLU A 278 -16.48 13.09 -11.83
CA GLU A 278 -17.72 12.33 -11.99
C GLU A 278 -17.96 11.51 -10.71
N PRO A 279 -18.78 12.00 -9.75
CA PRO A 279 -19.04 11.28 -8.51
C PRO A 279 -19.78 9.97 -8.77
N VAL A 280 -19.54 8.98 -7.91
CA VAL A 280 -20.20 7.66 -7.98
C VAL A 280 -21.35 7.57 -6.97
N PRO A 281 -22.35 6.70 -7.19
CA PRO A 281 -23.53 6.58 -6.31
C PRO A 281 -23.21 5.76 -5.04
N ARG A 282 -22.16 6.12 -4.31
CA ARG A 282 -21.67 5.43 -3.11
C ARG A 282 -21.34 6.44 -2.01
N GLY A 283 -21.77 6.16 -0.79
CA GLY A 283 -21.50 7.02 0.36
C GLY A 283 -21.98 8.46 0.14
N LEU A 284 -21.18 9.43 0.55
CA LEU A 284 -21.49 10.86 0.40
C LEU A 284 -21.47 11.34 -1.04
N GLU A 285 -20.81 10.64 -1.96
CA GLU A 285 -20.75 11.05 -3.36
C GLU A 285 -22.12 11.04 -4.04
N SER A 286 -23.09 10.24 -3.57
CA SER A 286 -24.48 10.34 -4.04
C SER A 286 -25.07 11.74 -3.78
N LYS A 287 -24.78 12.34 -2.62
CA LYS A 287 -25.22 13.71 -2.29
C LYS A 287 -24.43 14.79 -3.01
N ILE A 288 -23.16 14.51 -3.30
CA ILE A 288 -22.36 15.38 -4.16
C ILE A 288 -22.92 15.37 -5.59
N ALA A 289 -23.32 14.20 -6.11
CA ALA A 289 -23.97 14.06 -7.40
C ALA A 289 -25.30 14.83 -7.45
N ASP A 290 -26.16 14.66 -6.44
CA ASP A 290 -27.42 15.41 -6.32
C ASP A 290 -27.16 16.93 -6.38
N LYS A 291 -26.16 17.42 -5.62
CA LYS A 291 -25.78 18.83 -5.61
C LYS A 291 -25.29 19.30 -6.98
N LEU A 292 -24.38 18.56 -7.62
CA LEU A 292 -23.85 18.94 -8.93
C LEU A 292 -24.94 18.96 -10.01
N ALA A 293 -25.88 18.02 -9.98
CA ALA A 293 -27.02 18.02 -10.88
C ALA A 293 -27.90 19.26 -10.68
N PHE A 294 -28.19 19.62 -9.42
CA PHE A 294 -28.93 20.84 -9.10
C PHE A 294 -28.22 22.10 -9.61
N LEU A 295 -26.90 22.21 -9.40
CA LEU A 295 -26.13 23.36 -9.89
C LEU A 295 -26.15 23.47 -11.42
N ARG A 296 -26.02 22.35 -12.14
CA ARG A 296 -26.12 22.32 -13.60
C ARG A 296 -27.49 22.78 -14.09
N GLN A 297 -28.57 22.39 -13.39
CA GLN A 297 -29.92 22.87 -13.74
C GLN A 297 -30.01 24.39 -13.58
N LEU A 298 -29.45 24.97 -12.52
CA LEU A 298 -29.41 26.43 -12.35
C LEU A 298 -28.63 27.11 -13.49
N ASP A 299 -27.52 26.52 -13.93
CA ASP A 299 -26.73 27.03 -15.05
C ASP A 299 -27.48 26.95 -16.39
N GLU A 300 -28.29 25.90 -16.59
CA GLU A 300 -29.17 25.77 -17.76
C GLU A 300 -30.31 26.78 -17.75
N ASP A 301 -30.94 26.99 -16.59
CA ASP A 301 -32.05 27.94 -16.41
C ASP A 301 -31.60 29.42 -16.54
N ALA A 302 -30.30 29.69 -16.35
CA ALA A 302 -29.71 31.02 -16.47
C ALA A 302 -29.29 31.40 -17.90
N LYS A 303 -29.28 30.45 -18.84
CA LYS A 303 -28.97 30.66 -20.26
C LYS A 303 -30.19 31.12 -21.05
#